data_AF-A0A9P0NTW4-F1
#
_entry.id   AF-A0A9P0NTW4-F1
#
_cell.length_a   1.000
_cell.length_b   1.000
_cell.length_c   1.000
_cell.angle_alpha   90.00
_cell.angle_beta   90.00
_cell.angle_gamma   90.00
#
_symmetry.space_group_name_H-M   'P 1'
#
loop_
_entity.id
_entity.type
_entity.pdbx_description
1 polymer ?
#
loop_
_entity_poly.entity_id
_entity_poly.type
_entity_poly.pdbx_seq_one_letter_code
_entity_poly.pdbx_strand_id
1 'polypeptide(L)' 'MANPIWCVIWFLVLILPAFPIAFFCAFWYVLAYFLSPCLSFCLDISEKLLRGVQLPGYAAERMIHCQGC' A
#
# COMPACT_ATOMS: atom_id res chain seq x y z
N MET A 1 23.92 -9.14 9.25
CA MET A 1 23.76 -10.54 8.80
C MET A 1 22.45 -10.60 8.03
N ALA A 2 22.51 -10.59 6.69
CA ALA A 2 21.31 -10.57 5.87
C ALA A 2 20.60 -11.92 5.99
N ASN A 3 19.48 -11.97 6.71
CA ASN A 3 18.64 -13.16 6.78
C ASN A 3 17.68 -13.12 5.58
N PRO A 4 17.95 -13.86 4.48
CA PRO A 4 17.08 -13.89 3.30
C PRO A 4 15.65 -14.34 3.64
N ILE A 5 15.50 -15.08 4.74
CA ILE A 5 14.23 -15.52 5.32
C ILE A 5 13.32 -14.32 5.67
N TRP A 6 13.89 -13.20 6.12
CA TRP A 6 13.12 -11.99 6.47
C TRP A 6 12.56 -11.27 5.24
N CYS A 7 13.30 -11.26 4.13
CA CYS A 7 12.80 -10.78 2.85
C CYS A 7 11.66 -11.65 2.32
N VAL A 8 11.76 -12.97 2.43
CA VAL A 8 10.69 -13.89 1.96
C VAL A 8 9.41 -13.71 2.78
N ILE A 9 9.52 -13.49 4.09
CA ILE A 9 8.37 -13.23 4.97
C ILE A 9 7.69 -11.90 4.58
N TRP A 10 8.47 -10.84 4.36
CA TRP A 10 7.91 -9.56 3.89
C TRP A 10 7.30 -9.65 2.49
N PHE A 11 7.85 -10.49 1.60
CA PHE A 11 7.29 -10.75 0.28
C PHE A 11 5.95 -11.49 0.35
N LEU A 12 5.83 -12.46 1.27
CA LEU A 12 4.59 -13.18 1.51
C LEU A 12 3.52 -12.24 2.10
N VAL A 13 3.92 -11.31 2.97
CA VAL A 13 3.05 -10.24 3.50
C VAL A 13 2.73 -9.18 2.44
N LEU A 14 3.56 -9.01 1.40
CA LEU A 14 3.22 -8.14 0.28
C LEU A 14 2.18 -8.82 -0.63
N ILE A 15 2.35 -10.10 -0.94
CA ILE A 15 1.50 -10.78 -1.92
C ILE A 15 0.13 -11.22 -1.35
N LEU A 16 0.04 -11.67 -0.09
CA LEU A 16 -1.22 -12.16 0.48
C LEU A 16 -2.15 -11.02 0.92
N PRO A 17 -1.77 -10.13 1.87
CA PRO A 17 -2.66 -9.07 2.32
C PRO A 17 -2.47 -7.75 1.56
N ALA A 18 -1.26 -7.36 1.15
CA ALA A 18 -1.09 -6.03 0.55
C ALA A 18 -1.72 -5.93 -0.86
N PHE A 19 -1.70 -7.01 -1.64
CA PHE A 19 -2.34 -7.06 -2.96
C PHE A 19 -3.87 -6.88 -2.94
N PRO A 20 -4.66 -7.64 -2.15
CA PRO A 20 -6.11 -7.45 -2.10
C PRO A 20 -6.51 -6.13 -1.44
N ILE A 21 -5.77 -5.67 -0.42
CA ILE A 21 -6.04 -4.39 0.23
C ILE A 21 -5.78 -3.23 -0.74
N ALA A 22 -4.69 -3.27 -1.50
CA ALA A 22 -4.40 -2.28 -2.54
C ALA A 22 -5.47 -2.30 -3.64
N PHE A 23 -5.93 -3.49 -4.06
CA PHE A 23 -6.97 -3.60 -5.09
C PHE A 23 -8.32 -3.02 -4.62
N PHE A 24 -8.70 -3.32 -3.37
CA PHE A 24 -9.93 -2.81 -2.78
C PHE A 24 -9.86 -1.29 -2.51
N CYS A 25 -8.71 -0.78 -2.05
CA CYS A 25 -8.45 0.65 -1.94
C CYS A 25 -8.48 1.35 -3.30
N ALA A 26 -7.85 0.79 -4.34
CA ALA A 26 -7.79 1.41 -5.66
C ALA A 26 -9.19 1.58 -6.26
N PHE A 27 -10.06 0.57 -6.11
CA PHE A 27 -11.43 0.63 -6.58
C PHE A 27 -12.21 1.79 -5.92
N TRP A 28 -12.12 1.90 -4.59
CA TRP A 28 -12.79 2.96 -3.85
C TRP A 28 -12.15 4.35 -4.08
N TYR A 29 -10.85 4.39 -4.41
CA TYR A 29 -10.11 5.61 -4.73
C TYR A 29 -10.60 6.23 -6.02
N VAL A 30 -10.78 5.43 -7.07
CA VAL A 30 -11.24 5.89 -8.38
C VAL A 30 -12.64 6.53 -8.27
N LEU A 31 -13.53 5.96 -7.44
CA LEU A 31 -14.85 6.52 -7.15
C LEU A 31 -14.76 7.85 -6.36
N ALA A 32 -13.94 7.91 -5.30
CA ALA A 32 -13.76 9.12 -4.51
C ALA A 32 -13.07 10.25 -5.30
N TYR A 33 -12.11 9.90 -6.17
CA TYR A 33 -11.41 10.83 -7.04
C TYR A 33 -12.35 11.47 -8.07
N PHE A 34 -13.28 10.68 -8.63
CA PHE A 34 -14.30 11.21 -9.54
C PHE A 34 -15.28 12.17 -8.84
N LEU A 35 -15.58 11.96 -7.55
CA LEU A 35 -16.41 12.87 -6.74
C LEU A 35 -15.63 14.04 -6.12
N SER A 36 -14.30 13.99 -6.12
CA SER A 36 -13.43 15.01 -5.54
C SER A 36 -13.65 16.45 -6.04
N PRO A 37 -14.01 16.74 -7.31
CA PRO A 37 -14.29 18.12 -7.73
C PRO A 37 -15.59 18.68 -7.15
N CYS A 38 -16.50 17.84 -6.63
CA CYS A 38 -17.76 18.28 -6.04
C CYS A 38 -17.74 18.37 -4.51
N LEU A 39 -16.82 17.67 -3.82
CA LEU A 39 -16.81 17.57 -2.36
C LEU A 39 -15.37 17.58 -1.81
N SER A 40 -14.94 18.66 -1.16
CA SER A 40 -13.59 18.78 -0.55
C SER A 40 -13.30 17.74 0.51
N PHE A 41 -14.32 17.08 1.08
CA PHE A 41 -14.17 15.99 2.03
C PHE A 41 -13.59 14.71 1.40
N CYS A 42 -13.73 14.53 0.08
CA CYS A 42 -13.17 13.37 -0.61
C CYS A 42 -11.63 13.38 -0.67
N LEU A 43 -10.98 14.54 -0.52
CA LEU A 43 -9.52 14.63 -0.57
C LEU A 43 -8.85 13.89 0.61
N ASP A 44 -9.38 14.03 1.83
CA ASP A 44 -8.83 13.35 3.02
C ASP A 44 -8.98 11.82 2.91
N ILE A 45 -10.12 11.36 2.40
CA ILE A 45 -10.36 9.93 2.15
C ILE A 45 -9.42 9.42 1.06
N SER A 46 -9.24 10.20 -0.01
CA SER A 46 -8.34 9.87 -1.13
C SER A 46 -6.89 9.70 -0.67
N GLU A 47 -6.38 10.60 0.19
CA GLU A 47 -5.03 10.48 0.76
C GLU A 47 -4.85 9.25 1.65
N LYS A 48 -5.82 8.94 2.52
CA LYS A 48 -5.77 7.74 3.37
C LYS A 48 -5.77 6.47 2.53
N LEU A 49 -6.56 6.44 1.46
CA LEU A 49 -6.64 5.31 0.54
C LEU A 49 -5.35 5.15 -0.28
N LEU A 50 -4.77 6.26 -0.73
CA LEU A 50 -3.53 6.28 -1.50
C LEU A 50 -2.37 5.76 -0.65
N ARG A 51 -2.33 6.09 0.65
CA ARG A 51 -1.37 5.51 1.59
C ARG A 51 -1.57 4.00 1.79
N GLY A 52 -2.81 3.51 1.70
CA GLY A 52 -3.14 2.09 1.70
C GLY A 52 -2.75 1.36 0.41
N VAL A 53 -2.83 2.02 -0.75
CA VAL A 53 -2.41 1.47 -2.05
C VAL A 53 -0.89 1.43 -2.20
N GLN A 54 -0.18 2.34 -1.52
CA GLN A 54 1.30 2.41 -1.53
C GLN A 54 1.97 1.47 -0.51
N LEU A 55 1.19 0.82 0.34
CA LEU A 55 1.65 -0.15 1.34
C LEU A 55 2.50 -1.30 0.74
N PRO A 56 2.17 -1.90 -0.42
CA PRO A 56 3.07 -2.82 -1.11
C PRO A 56 4.40 -2.18 -1.55
N GLY A 57 4.39 -0.91 -1.99
CA GLY A 57 5.62 -0.19 -2.33
C GLY A 57 6.52 0.03 -1.11
N TYR A 58 5.92 0.39 0.03
CA TYR A 58 6.63 0.52 1.30
C TYR A 58 7.17 -0.83 1.79
N ALA A 59 6.42 -1.91 1.63
CA ALA A 59 6.89 -3.28 1.91
C ALA A 59 8.07 -3.68 1.01
N ALA A 60 8.04 -3.31 -0.28
CA ALA A 60 9.14 -3.56 -1.21
C ALA A 60 10.41 -2.76 -0.85
N GLU A 61 10.26 -1.50 -0.45
CA GLU A 61 11.38 -0.66 -0.05
C GLU A 61 12.07 -1.22 1.20
N ARG A 62 11.29 -1.73 2.17
CA ARG A 62 11.79 -2.39 3.39
C ARG A 62 12.51 -3.71 3.09
N MET A 63 12.12 -4.42 2.02
CA MET A 63 12.82 -5.62 1.55
C MET A 63 14.17 -5.28 0.89
N ILE A 64 14.20 -4.26 0.03
CA ILE A 64 15.42 -3.86 -0.70
C ILE A 64 16.46 -3.27 0.27
N HIS A 65 16.02 -2.47 1.23
CA HIS A 65 16.94 -1.86 2.19
C HIS A 65 17.40 -2.80 3.31
N CYS A 66 16.90 -4.04 3.41
CA CYS A 66 17.28 -4.99 4.47
C CYS A 66 17.34 -4.32 5.86
N GLN A 67 16.34 -3.50 6.22
CA GLN A 67 16.33 -2.82 7.52
C GLN A 67 15.92 -3.83 8.62
N GLY A 68 16.88 -4.68 8.92
CA GLY A 68 16.93 -5.72 9.94
C GLY A 68 18.38 -6.20 10.19
N CYS A 69 19.37 -5.39 9.81
CA CYS A 69 20.73 -5.45 10.37
C CYS A 69 20.84 -4.45 11.51
#